data_AF-A0A4R1YGN2-F1
#
_entry.id   AF-A0A4R1YGN2-F1
#
_cell.length_a   1.000
_cell.length_b   1.000
_cell.length_c   1.000
_cell.angle_alpha   90.00
_cell.angle_beta   90.00
_cell.angle_gamma   90.00
#
_symmetry.space_group_name_H-M   'P 1'
#
loop_
_entity.id
_entity.type
_entity.pdbx_description
1 polymer ?
#
loop_
_entity_poly.entity_id
_entity_poly.type
_entity_poly.pdbx_seq_one_letter_code
_entity_poly.pdbx_strand_id
1 'polypeptide(L)' 'MTNERFSECLLHIRWTPINIASALQCELSWIEALEAGNEEVPAELAAWLETLAKAHEALPAPEAYRGKSSKH' A
#
# COMPACT_ATOMS: atom_id res chain seq x y z
N MET A 1 13.08 -0.65 -6.56
CA MET A 1 11.78 -1.22 -6.98
C MET A 1 11.24 -0.33 -8.10
N THR A 2 10.55 -0.86 -9.11
CA THR A 2 9.93 -0.01 -10.14
C THR A 2 8.66 0.65 -9.60
N ASN A 3 8.22 1.74 -10.23
CA ASN A 3 6.96 2.40 -9.90
C ASN A 3 5.76 1.46 -10.11
N GLU A 4 5.76 0.60 -11.14
CA GLU A 4 4.68 -0.38 -11.33
C GLU A 4 4.59 -1.35 -10.17
N ARG A 5 5.73 -1.85 -9.69
CA ARG A 5 5.75 -2.76 -8.53
C ARG A 5 5.40 -2.04 -7.22
N PHE A 6 5.73 -0.76 -7.09
CA PHE A 6 5.27 0.08 -5.98
C PHE A 6 3.74 0.16 -5.94
N SER A 7 3.11 0.52 -7.07
CA SER A 7 1.65 0.54 -7.19
C SER A 7 1.03 -0.82 -6.93
N GLU A 8 1.65 -1.90 -7.43
CA GLU A 8 1.18 -3.26 -7.20
C GLU A 8 1.18 -3.63 -5.71
N CYS A 9 2.25 -3.30 -4.97
CA CYS A 9 2.31 -3.53 -3.52
C CYS A 9 1.18 -2.80 -2.78
N LEU A 10 0.89 -1.54 -3.16
CA LEU A 10 -0.21 -0.78 -2.58
C LEU A 10 -1.57 -1.42 -2.87
N LEU A 11 -1.79 -1.87 -4.11
CA LEU A 11 -3.02 -2.56 -4.50
C LEU A 11 -3.22 -3.86 -3.72
N HIS A 12 -2.17 -4.65 -3.52
CA HIS A 12 -2.22 -5.89 -2.73
C HIS A 12 -2.72 -5.62 -1.31
N ILE A 13 -2.17 -4.61 -0.63
CA ILE A 13 -2.58 -4.22 0.73
C ILE A 13 -3.79 -3.27 0.77
N ARG A 14 -4.39 -3.00 -0.39
CA ARG A 14 -5.55 -2.11 -0.58
C ARG A 14 -5.33 -0.69 -0.06
N TRP A 15 -4.11 -0.18 -0.18
CA TRP A 15 -3.77 1.20 0.16
C TRP A 15 -3.82 2.10 -1.05
N THR A 16 -4.23 3.34 -0.81
CA THR A 16 -4.10 4.47 -1.74
C THR A 16 -2.83 5.28 -1.42
N PRO A 17 -2.39 6.18 -2.32
CA PRO A 17 -1.31 7.13 -2.02
C PRO A 17 -1.50 7.90 -0.70
N ILE A 18 -2.74 8.27 -0.38
CA ILE A 18 -3.08 8.95 0.89
C ILE A 18 -2.79 8.05 2.11
N ASN A 19 -3.06 6.74 2.01
CA ASN A 19 -2.83 5.82 3.13
C ASN A 19 -1.35 5.68 3.46
N ILE A 20 -0.49 5.52 2.45
CA ILE A 20 0.95 5.42 2.68
C ILE A 20 1.56 6.76 3.12
N ALA A 21 1.13 7.89 2.53
CA ALA A 21 1.57 9.22 2.97
C ALA A 21 1.24 9.44 4.45
N SER A 22 0.04 9.04 4.88
CA SER A 22 -0.35 9.09 6.29
C SER A 22 0.45 8.13 7.17
N ALA A 23 0.76 6.92 6.70
CA ALA A 23 1.52 5.93 7.47
C ALA A 23 2.98 6.37 7.69
N LEU A 24 3.59 7.01 6.69
CA LEU A 24 4.96 7.52 6.76
C LEU A 24 5.04 8.95 7.33
N GLN A 25 3.90 9.62 7.52
CA GLN A 25 3.82 11.04 7.87
C GLN A 25 4.66 11.92 6.95
N CYS A 26 4.55 11.67 5.64
CA CYS A 26 5.26 12.39 4.59
C CYS A 26 4.30 13.10 3.63
N GLU A 27 4.89 13.90 2.74
CA GLU A 27 4.12 14.63 1.74
C GLU A 27 3.47 13.68 0.72
N LEU A 28 2.18 13.91 0.44
CA LEU A 28 1.43 13.13 -0.57
C LEU A 28 2.04 13.28 -1.97
N SER A 29 2.49 14.48 -2.32
CA SER A 29 3.10 14.76 -3.62
C SER A 29 4.37 13.95 -3.88
N TRP A 30 5.14 13.62 -2.82
CA TRP A 30 6.30 12.75 -2.95
C TRP A 30 5.87 11.32 -3.27
N ILE A 31 4.85 10.80 -2.58
CA ILE A 31 4.28 9.48 -2.88
C ILE A 31 3.75 9.40 -4.32
N GLU A 32 3.03 10.44 -4.76
CA GLU A 32 2.53 10.52 -6.14
C GLU A 32 3.66 10.55 -7.17
N ALA A 33 4.81 11.19 -6.85
CA ALA A 33 5.98 11.16 -7.70
C ALA A 33 6.62 9.76 -7.80
N LEU A 34 6.69 9.01 -6.69
CA LEU A 34 7.15 7.61 -6.68
C LEU A 34 6.22 6.72 -7.53
N GLU A 35 4.91 6.88 -7.38
CA GLU A 35 3.90 6.14 -8.14
C GLU A 35 3.95 6.45 -9.65
N ALA A 36 4.18 7.72 -10.00
CA ALA A 36 4.32 8.15 -11.39
C ALA A 36 5.69 7.78 -12.02
N GLY A 37 6.64 7.26 -11.23
CA GLY A 37 8.01 6.99 -11.68
C GLY A 37 8.84 8.25 -11.93
N ASN A 38 8.39 9.40 -11.39
CA ASN A 38 9.13 10.66 -11.43
C ASN A 38 10.24 10.73 -10.37
N GLU A 39 10.15 9.89 -9.34
CA GLU A 39 11.14 9.77 -8.27
C GLU A 39 11.46 8.29 -8.04
N GLU A 40 12.72 7.98 -7.70
CA GLU A 40 13.13 6.61 -7.41
C GLU A 40 12.60 6.14 -6.05
N VAL A 41 12.11 4.90 -5.98
CA VAL A 41 11.66 4.31 -4.72
C VAL A 41 12.85 3.94 -3.83
N PRO A 42 12.98 4.53 -2.62
CA PRO A 42 14.04 4.18 -1.69
C PRO A 42 14.05 2.68 -1.36
N ALA A 43 15.24 2.08 -1.29
CA ALA A 43 15.38 0.63 -1.11
C ALA A 43 14.73 0.11 0.19
N GLU A 44 14.85 0.85 1.29
CA GLU A 44 14.23 0.50 2.57
C GLU A 44 12.70 0.54 2.49
N LEU A 45 12.16 1.58 1.84
CA LEU A 45 10.71 1.71 1.61
C LEU A 45 10.18 0.56 0.75
N ALA A 46 10.93 0.21 -0.30
CA ALA A 46 10.59 -0.94 -1.14
C ALA A 46 10.58 -2.26 -0.37
N ALA A 47 11.60 -2.53 0.43
CA ALA A 47 11.68 -3.75 1.23
C ALA A 47 10.52 -3.86 2.25
N TRP A 48 10.15 -2.73 2.86
CA TRP A 48 9.02 -2.66 3.78
C TRP A 48 7.68 -2.94 3.08
N LEU A 49 7.43 -2.30 1.93
CA LEU A 49 6.19 -2.53 1.17
C LEU A 49 6.05 -3.96 0.64
N GLU A 50 7.13 -4.55 0.13
CA GLU A 50 7.16 -5.95 -0.29
C GLU A 50 6.83 -6.90 0.86
N THR A 51 7.31 -6.60 2.06
CA THR A 51 7.02 -7.41 3.25
C THR A 51 5.55 -7.31 3.63
N LEU A 52 4.97 -6.12 3.59
CA LEU A 52 3.54 -5.90 3.86
C LEU A 52 2.65 -6.61 2.83
N ALA A 53 2.97 -6.50 1.53
CA ALA A 53 2.23 -7.18 0.47
C ALA A 53 2.21 -8.69 0.67
N LYS A 54 3.38 -9.31 0.90
CA LYS A 54 3.50 -10.76 1.18
C LYS A 54 2.72 -11.18 2.43
N ALA A 55 2.79 -10.38 3.50
CA ALA A 55 2.05 -10.67 4.72
C ALA A 55 0.53 -10.61 4.50
N HIS A 56 0.05 -9.65 3.70
CA HIS A 56 -1.36 -9.50 3.39
C HIS A 56 -1.89 -10.65 2.51
N GLU A 57 -1.11 -11.07 1.51
CA GLU A 57 -1.43 -12.25 0.69
C GLU A 57 -1.53 -13.53 1.55
N ALA A 58 -0.63 -13.70 2.52
CA ALA A 58 -0.61 -14.86 3.39
C ALA A 58 -1.73 -14.85 4.45
N LEU A 59 -2.32 -13.70 4.75
CA LEU A 59 -3.35 -13.50 5.78
C LEU A 59 -4.58 -12.79 5.19
N PRO A 60 -5.40 -13.50 4.38
CA PRO A 60 -6.55 -12.90 3.73
C PRO A 60 -7.59 -12.41 4.76
N ALA A 61 -8.41 -11.44 4.33
CA ALA A 61 -9.46 -10.87 5.17
C ALA A 61 -10.42 -11.96 5.71
N PRO A 62 -10.79 -11.94 7.01
CA PRO A 62 -11.67 -12.96 7.56
C PRO A 62 -13.07 -12.91 6.92
N GLU A 63 -13.53 -14.05 6.43
CA GLU A 63 -14.81 -14.15 5.71
C GLU A 63 -16.03 -13.81 6.59
N ALA A 64 -15.90 -14.00 7.91
CA ALA A 64 -16.96 -13.77 8.89
C ALA A 64 -17.50 -12.33 8.93
N TYR A 65 -16.82 -11.37 8.31
CA TYR A 65 -17.24 -9.97 8.23
C TYR A 65 -17.75 -9.57 6.85
N ARG A 66 -17.67 -10.44 5.83
CA ARG A 66 -18.16 -10.13 4.49
C ARG A 66 -19.68 -9.92 4.54
N GLY A 67 -20.14 -8.77 4.06
CA GLY A 67 -21.56 -8.43 4.01
C GLY A 67 -22.20 -8.13 5.37
N LYS A 68 -21.43 -8.01 6.45
CA LYS A 68 -21.98 -7.52 7.72
C LYS A 68 -22.40 -6.07 7.59
N SER A 69 -23.65 -5.79 7.93
CA SER A 69 -24.18 -4.44 8.08
C SER A 69 -24.36 -4.12 9.56
N SER A 70 -24.28 -2.82 9.89
CA SER A 70 -24.74 -2.36 11.20
C SER A 70 -26.26 -2.53 11.27
N LYS A 71 -26.76 -3.14 12.34
CA LYS A 71 -28.20 -3.11 12.63
C LYS A 71 -28.49 -1.73 13.21
N HIS A 72 -29.20 -0.90 12.44
CA HIS A 72 -29.84 0.30 12.96
C HIS A 72 -31.09 -0.07 13.74
#